data_AF-A0A1I4AXL4-F1
#
_entry.id   AF-A0A1I4AXL4-F1
#
_cell.length_a   1.000
_cell.length_b   1.000
_cell.length_c   1.000
_cell.angle_alpha   90.00
_cell.angle_beta   90.00
_cell.angle_gamma   90.00
#
_symmetry.space_group_name_H-M   'P 1'
#
loop_
_entity.id
_entity.type
_entity.pdbx_description
1 polymer ?
#
loop_
_entity_poly.entity_id
_entity_poly.type
_entity_poly.pdbx_seq_one_letter_code
_entity_poly.pdbx_strand_id
1 'polypeptide(L)'
;MIGFWSPHASSFLLALAAATTLFFAIPILLTPLRWARMMLWTVPEDTRLAVYFGRCLGAFATIFEIFVFRAGLTGVDQTFVFEFMILVWLFMLAIHIVGAVQRVQPITETLEIGFWAVLIVLTLAFWPIDG
;
A
#
# COMPACT_ATOMS: atom_id res chain seq x y z
N MET A 1 5.76 21.04 -7.04
CA MET A 1 6.84 21.25 -6.06
C MET A 1 6.76 20.12 -5.06
N ILE A 2 7.86 19.40 -4.82
CA ILE A 2 7.91 18.35 -3.79
C ILE A 2 7.73 19.01 -2.42
N GLY A 3 7.02 18.35 -1.50
CA GLY A 3 6.80 18.81 -0.13
C GLY A 3 5.90 20.05 -0.01
N PHE A 4 5.06 20.34 -1.02
CA PHE A 4 4.09 21.44 -0.98
C PHE A 4 3.15 21.36 0.24
N TRP A 5 2.85 20.16 0.72
CA TRP A 5 2.04 19.89 1.91
C TRP A 5 2.85 19.28 3.07
N SER A 6 4.17 19.53 3.13
CA SER A 6 5.04 19.06 4.21
C SER A 6 4.50 19.31 5.64
N PRO A 7 3.84 20.46 5.96
CA PRO A 7 3.28 20.67 7.30
C PRO A 7 2.21 19.64 7.72
N HIS A 8 1.65 18.91 6.77
CA HIS A 8 0.64 17.88 6.98
C HIS A 8 1.20 16.45 6.85
N ALA A 9 2.52 16.27 6.79
CA ALA A 9 3.17 14.96 6.61
C ALA A 9 2.69 13.93 7.66
N SER A 10 2.69 14.29 8.95
CA SER A 10 2.20 13.41 10.02
C SER A 10 0.74 13.01 9.83
N SER A 11 -0.14 13.98 9.54
CA SER A 11 -1.57 13.72 9.32
C SER A 11 -1.80 12.83 8.10
N PHE A 12 -1.03 13.03 7.04
CA PHE A 12 -1.05 12.20 5.85
C PHE A 12 -0.63 10.76 6.16
N LEU A 13 0.48 10.56 6.88
CA LEU A 13 0.93 9.22 7.28
C LEU A 13 -0.13 8.49 8.11
N LEU A 14 -0.74 9.16 9.09
CA LEU A 14 -1.77 8.56 9.95
C LEU A 14 -3.04 8.19 9.17
N ALA A 15 -3.51 9.11 8.32
CA ALA A 15 -4.71 8.88 7.51
C ALA A 15 -4.49 7.74 6.52
N LEU A 16 -3.34 7.73 5.85
CA LEU A 16 -3.00 6.68 4.89
C LEU A 16 -2.85 5.34 5.61
N ALA A 17 -2.07 5.28 6.69
CA ALA A 17 -1.84 4.04 7.43
C ALA A 17 -3.13 3.45 7.99
N ALA A 18 -4.04 4.28 8.49
CA ALA A 18 -5.36 3.83 8.93
C ALA A 18 -6.17 3.21 7.79
N ALA A 19 -6.20 3.86 6.62
CA ALA A 19 -6.92 3.36 5.46
C ALA A 19 -6.31 2.06 4.92
N THR A 20 -5.00 2.02 4.68
CA THR A 20 -4.32 0.86 4.11
C THR A 20 -4.28 -0.32 5.08
N THR A 21 -4.18 -0.07 6.38
CA THR A 21 -4.33 -1.11 7.41
C THR A 21 -5.71 -1.77 7.36
N LEU A 22 -6.77 -0.96 7.33
CA LEU A 22 -8.15 -1.43 7.40
C LEU A 22 -8.58 -2.16 6.11
N PHE A 23 -8.23 -1.61 4.95
CA PHE A 23 -8.72 -2.12 3.66
C PHE A 23 -7.80 -3.16 3.01
N PHE A 24 -6.50 -3.15 3.34
CA PHE A 24 -5.51 -4.03 2.73
C PHE A 24 -4.81 -4.91 3.76
N ALA A 25 -4.02 -4.36 4.69
CA ALA A 25 -3.12 -5.16 5.53
C ALA A 25 -3.86 -6.20 6.38
N ILE A 26 -4.86 -5.78 7.17
CA ILE A 26 -5.61 -6.69 8.05
C ILE A 26 -6.43 -7.72 7.25
N PRO A 27 -7.24 -7.33 6.24
CA PRO A 27 -8.01 -8.30 5.46
C PRO A 27 -7.14 -9.34 4.75
N ILE A 28 -6.00 -8.93 4.17
CA ILE A 28 -5.05 -9.81 3.49
C ILE A 28 -4.38 -10.76 4.49
N LEU A 29 -4.00 -10.26 5.67
CA LEU A 29 -3.37 -11.07 6.72
C LEU A 29 -4.33 -12.12 7.30
N LEU A 30 -5.57 -11.75 7.62
CA LEU A 30 -6.48 -12.63 8.36
C LEU A 30 -7.34 -13.48 7.43
N THR A 31 -7.84 -12.89 6.34
CA THR A 31 -8.83 -13.50 5.45
C THR A 31 -8.53 -13.25 3.97
N PRO A 32 -7.35 -13.68 3.46
CA PRO A 32 -6.86 -13.31 2.12
C PRO A 32 -7.84 -13.67 0.99
N LEU A 33 -8.52 -14.82 1.06
CA LEU A 33 -9.49 -15.23 0.04
C LEU A 33 -10.81 -14.46 0.08
N ARG A 34 -11.16 -13.84 1.21
CA ARG A 34 -12.33 -12.94 1.26
C ARG A 34 -11.96 -11.61 0.63
N TRP A 35 -10.80 -11.07 0.97
CA TRP A 35 -10.26 -9.88 0.33
C TRP A 35 -10.12 -10.06 -1.18
N ALA A 36 -9.51 -11.15 -1.63
CA ALA A 36 -9.34 -11.44 -3.05
C ALA A 36 -10.68 -11.46 -3.80
N ARG A 37 -11.74 -12.06 -3.21
CA ARG A 37 -13.10 -12.04 -3.80
C ARG A 37 -13.72 -10.65 -3.86
N MET A 38 -13.53 -9.81 -2.83
CA MET A 38 -13.98 -8.41 -2.88
C MET A 38 -13.26 -7.65 -4.00
N MET A 39 -11.98 -7.98 -4.21
CA MET A 39 -11.16 -7.49 -5.32
C MET A 39 -11.40 -8.24 -6.63
N LEU A 40 -12.51 -8.96 -6.77
CA LEU A 40 -12.94 -9.64 -8.00
C LEU A 40 -11.98 -10.71 -8.55
N TRP A 41 -11.06 -11.23 -7.74
CA TRP A 41 -10.26 -12.38 -8.11
C TRP A 41 -11.11 -13.65 -8.16
N THR A 42 -10.91 -14.43 -9.22
CA THR A 42 -11.39 -15.81 -9.29
C THR A 42 -10.57 -16.68 -8.33
N VAL A 43 -11.22 -17.30 -7.36
CA VAL A 43 -10.53 -18.15 -6.38
C VAL A 43 -10.29 -19.54 -6.97
N PRO A 44 -9.03 -20.04 -6.97
CA PRO A 44 -8.72 -21.38 -7.47
C PRO A 44 -9.29 -22.48 -6.57
N GLU A 45 -9.40 -23.71 -7.09
CA GLU A 45 -9.85 -24.87 -6.32
C GLU A 45 -8.89 -25.22 -5.16
N ASP A 46 -7.59 -25.30 -5.42
CA ASP A 46 -6.58 -25.40 -4.34
C ASP A 46 -6.15 -24.00 -3.89
N THR A 47 -6.55 -23.67 -2.67
CA THR A 47 -6.34 -22.34 -2.09
C THR A 47 -5.14 -22.25 -1.15
N ARG A 48 -4.45 -23.36 -0.85
CA ARG A 48 -3.42 -23.40 0.20
C ARG A 48 -2.27 -22.45 -0.08
N LEU A 49 -1.79 -22.45 -1.33
CA LEU A 49 -0.68 -21.58 -1.75
C LEU A 49 -1.09 -20.10 -1.73
N ALA A 50 -2.29 -19.78 -2.22
CA ALA A 50 -2.81 -18.42 -2.22
C ALA A 50 -3.03 -17.88 -0.80
N VAL A 51 -3.52 -18.72 0.13
CA VAL A 51 -3.65 -18.35 1.55
C VAL A 51 -2.28 -18.12 2.18
N TYR A 52 -1.31 -18.99 1.90
CA TYR A 52 0.05 -18.87 2.43
C TYR A 52 0.69 -17.54 1.97
N PHE A 53 0.74 -17.30 0.66
CA PHE A 53 1.33 -16.05 0.14
C PHE A 53 0.54 -14.81 0.55
N GLY A 54 -0.80 -14.88 0.57
CA GLY A 54 -1.63 -13.78 1.06
C GLY A 54 -1.29 -13.42 2.50
N ARG A 55 -1.15 -14.40 3.40
CA ARG A 55 -0.75 -14.14 4.79
C ARG A 55 0.64 -13.55 4.92
N CYS A 56 1.60 -14.04 4.12
CA CYS A 56 2.94 -13.47 4.09
C CYS A 56 2.91 -12.00 3.66
N LEU A 57 2.22 -11.68 2.56
CA LEU A 57 2.06 -10.31 2.08
C LEU A 57 1.37 -9.43 3.14
N GLY A 58 0.28 -9.92 3.73
CA GLY A 58 -0.44 -9.21 4.79
C GLY A 58 0.42 -8.94 6.04
N ALA A 59 1.32 -9.86 6.38
CA ALA A 59 2.25 -9.67 7.49
C ALA A 59 3.27 -8.56 7.19
N PHE A 60 3.87 -8.56 5.99
CA PHE A 60 4.78 -7.49 5.56
C PHE A 60 4.06 -6.14 5.47
N ALA A 61 2.85 -6.11 4.91
CA ALA A 61 2.01 -4.92 4.89
C ALA A 61 1.75 -4.41 6.32
N THR A 62 1.35 -5.28 7.24
CA THR A 62 1.10 -4.90 8.65
C THR A 62 2.35 -4.33 9.33
N ILE A 63 3.53 -4.93 9.09
CA ILE A 63 4.80 -4.42 9.62
C ILE A 63 5.09 -3.03 9.06
N PHE A 64 4.94 -2.85 7.75
CA PHE A 64 5.08 -1.55 7.11
C PHE A 64 4.15 -0.51 7.74
N GLU A 65 2.87 -0.84 7.93
CA GLU A 65 1.90 0.08 8.56
C GLU A 65 2.28 0.45 9.99
N ILE A 66 2.84 -0.46 10.78
CA ILE A 66 3.33 -0.15 12.14
C ILE A 66 4.41 0.95 12.08
N PHE A 67 5.33 0.87 11.12
CA PHE A 67 6.37 1.88 10.95
C PHE A 67 5.78 3.23 10.49
N VAL A 68 4.82 3.20 9.57
CA VAL A 68 4.12 4.40 9.10
C VAL A 68 3.33 5.07 10.23
N PHE A 69 2.59 4.29 11.02
CA PHE A 69 1.90 4.78 12.22
C PHE A 69 2.87 5.40 13.23
N ARG A 70 3.98 4.72 13.51
CA ARG A 70 4.98 5.24 14.44
C ARG A 70 5.48 6.61 13.98
N ALA A 71 5.91 6.74 12.73
CA ALA A 71 6.42 8.00 12.19
C ALA A 71 5.35 9.09 12.12
N GLY A 72 4.09 8.73 11.85
CA GLY A 72 2.96 9.65 11.90
C GLY A 72 2.65 10.15 13.31
N LEU A 73 2.75 9.29 14.32
CA LEU A 73 2.46 9.62 15.73
C LEU A 73 3.59 10.39 16.41
N THR A 74 4.84 10.05 16.11
CA THR A 74 6.01 10.59 16.83
C THR A 74 6.75 11.69 16.07
N GLY A 75 6.56 11.79 14.75
CA GLY A 75 7.37 12.66 13.90
C GLY A 75 8.80 12.17 13.66
N VAL A 76 9.18 11.02 14.22
CA VAL A 76 10.55 10.48 14.12
C VAL A 76 10.69 9.64 12.84
N ASP A 77 11.84 9.80 12.15
CA ASP A 77 12.20 9.09 10.91
C ASP A 77 11.21 9.28 9.74
N GLN A 78 10.48 10.40 9.68
CA GLN A 78 9.48 10.61 8.63
C GLN A 78 10.08 10.55 7.23
N THR A 79 11.22 11.18 6.98
CA THR A 79 11.88 11.15 5.67
C THR A 79 12.18 9.72 5.23
N PHE A 80 12.74 8.89 6.12
CA PHE A 80 13.00 7.48 5.83
C PHE A 80 11.70 6.70 5.54
N VAL A 81 10.63 6.96 6.28
CA VAL A 81 9.32 6.32 6.01
C VAL A 81 8.77 6.74 4.64
N PHE A 82 8.88 8.02 4.27
CA PHE A 82 8.46 8.49 2.94
C PHE A 82 9.31 7.88 1.81
N GLU A 83 10.62 7.73 2.00
CA GLU A 83 11.50 7.00 1.08
C GLU A 83 11.10 5.53 0.93
N PHE A 84 10.76 4.88 2.05
CA PHE A 84 10.32 3.50 2.01
C PHE A 84 8.96 3.38 1.30
N MET A 85 8.01 4.26 1.61
CA MET A 85 6.70 4.30 0.96
C MET A 85 6.80 4.52 -0.54
N ILE A 86 7.59 5.50 -1.00
CA ILE A 86 7.68 5.80 -2.44
C ILE A 86 8.23 4.59 -3.21
N LEU A 87 9.18 3.85 -2.63
CA LEU A 87 9.67 2.60 -3.21
C LEU A 87 8.57 1.55 -3.28
N VAL A 88 7.81 1.32 -2.20
CA VAL A 88 6.67 0.39 -2.20
C VAL A 88 5.67 0.76 -3.31
N TRP A 89 5.29 2.04 -3.44
CA TRP A 89 4.37 2.48 -4.48
C TRP A 89 4.91 2.27 -5.90
N LEU A 90 6.19 2.52 -6.12
CA LEU A 90 6.82 2.28 -7.42
C LEU A 90 6.84 0.79 -7.79
N PHE A 91 7.16 -0.08 -6.83
CA PHE A 91 7.12 -1.53 -7.06
C PHE A 91 5.69 -2.03 -7.28
N MET A 92 4.72 -1.57 -6.49
CA MET A 92 3.32 -1.93 -6.69
C MET A 92 2.80 -1.44 -8.05
N LEU A 93 3.08 -0.19 -8.42
CA LEU A 93 2.74 0.33 -9.75
C LEU A 93 3.30 -0.56 -10.86
N ALA A 94 4.59 -0.94 -10.78
CA ALA A 94 5.22 -1.79 -11.77
C ALA A 94 4.58 -3.19 -11.84
N ILE A 95 4.32 -3.83 -10.70
CA ILE A 95 3.70 -5.16 -10.64
C ILE A 95 2.30 -5.13 -11.27
N HIS A 96 1.50 -4.12 -10.97
CA HIS A 96 0.14 -3.99 -11.52
C HIS A 96 0.14 -3.66 -13.01
N ILE A 97 1.13 -2.90 -13.50
CA ILE A 97 1.33 -2.71 -14.95
C ILE A 97 1.65 -4.05 -15.61
N VAL A 98 2.58 -4.83 -15.04
CA VAL A 98 2.93 -6.16 -15.58
C VAL A 98 1.70 -7.08 -15.59
N GLY A 99 0.93 -7.13 -14.50
CA GLY A 99 -0.28 -7.94 -14.41
C GLY A 99 -1.36 -7.53 -15.41
N ALA A 100 -1.54 -6.22 -15.66
CA ALA A 100 -2.45 -5.70 -16.67
C ALA A 100 -2.01 -6.08 -18.09
N VAL A 101 -0.71 -5.95 -18.41
CA VAL A 101 -0.13 -6.33 -19.71
C VAL A 101 -0.30 -7.83 -19.96
N GLN A 102 -0.07 -8.66 -18.94
CA GLN A 102 -0.26 -10.11 -19.00
C GLN A 102 -1.75 -10.53 -18.99
N ARG A 103 -2.67 -9.61 -18.69
CA ARG A 103 -4.12 -9.83 -18.58
C ARG A 103 -4.47 -10.91 -17.56
N VAL A 104 -3.72 -10.97 -16.45
CA VAL A 104 -3.90 -11.98 -15.39
C VAL A 104 -4.68 -11.45 -14.18
N GLN A 105 -4.90 -10.13 -14.10
CA GLN A 105 -5.53 -9.48 -12.96
C GLN A 105 -6.94 -8.94 -13.30
N PRO A 106 -7.87 -8.89 -12.34
CA PRO A 106 -9.19 -8.30 -12.52
C PRO A 106 -9.13 -6.77 -12.72
N ILE A 107 -10.29 -6.18 -13.05
CA ILE A 107 -10.40 -4.73 -13.32
C ILE A 107 -10.02 -3.88 -12.11
N THR A 108 -10.37 -4.32 -10.90
CA THR A 108 -9.99 -3.70 -9.61
C THR A 108 -8.49 -3.50 -9.51
N GLU A 109 -7.70 -4.54 -9.75
CA GLU A 109 -6.23 -4.50 -9.73
C GLU A 109 -5.65 -3.66 -10.87
N THR A 110 -6.35 -3.58 -12.01
CA THR A 110 -5.97 -2.68 -13.12
C THR A 110 -6.21 -1.22 -12.77
N LEU A 111 -7.30 -0.91 -12.06
CA LEU A 111 -7.54 0.43 -11.53
C LEU A 111 -6.51 0.81 -10.46
N GLU A 112 -5.92 -0.17 -9.77
CA GLU A 112 -4.86 0.11 -8.81
C GLU A 112 -3.60 0.72 -9.44
N ILE A 113 -3.37 0.59 -10.75
CA ILE A 113 -2.30 1.35 -11.44
C ILE A 113 -2.48 2.86 -11.21
N GLY A 114 -3.72 3.35 -11.37
CA GLY A 114 -4.05 4.75 -11.10
C GLY A 114 -3.92 5.09 -9.62
N PHE A 115 -4.36 4.20 -8.74
CA PHE A 115 -4.22 4.35 -7.28
C PHE A 115 -2.76 4.50 -6.86
N TRP A 116 -1.87 3.61 -7.30
CA TRP A 116 -0.44 3.66 -7.00
C TRP A 116 0.22 4.92 -7.57
N ALA A 117 -0.15 5.34 -8.78
CA ALA A 117 0.32 6.59 -9.37
C ALA A 117 -0.13 7.82 -8.55
N VAL A 118 -1.37 7.83 -8.05
CA VAL A 118 -1.86 8.88 -7.15
C VAL A 118 -1.10 8.87 -5.83
N LEU A 119 -0.86 7.71 -5.23
CA LEU A 119 -0.07 7.62 -3.99
C LEU A 119 1.37 8.12 -4.17
N ILE A 120 2.01 7.87 -5.31
CA ILE A 120 3.32 8.46 -5.64
C ILE A 120 3.25 9.98 -5.60
N VAL A 121 2.27 10.56 -6.29
CA VAL A 121 2.10 12.02 -6.33
C VAL A 121 1.80 12.59 -4.94
N LEU A 122 0.92 11.94 -4.17
CA LEU A 122 0.60 12.36 -2.81
C LEU A 122 1.82 12.26 -1.89
N THR A 123 2.54 11.14 -1.89
CA THR A 123 3.78 10.98 -1.11
C THR A 123 4.81 12.07 -1.46
N LEU A 124 4.98 12.42 -2.74
CA LEU A 124 5.83 13.55 -3.13
C LEU A 124 5.28 14.91 -2.68
N ALA A 125 3.97 15.11 -2.70
CA ALA A 125 3.34 16.36 -2.28
C ALA A 125 3.44 16.58 -0.76
N PHE A 126 3.28 15.53 0.04
CA PHE A 126 3.38 15.56 1.50
C PHE A 126 4.79 15.31 2.03
N TRP A 127 5.78 15.17 1.15
CA TRP A 127 7.15 14.85 1.51
C TRP A 127 7.67 15.79 2.62
N PRO A 128 8.23 15.26 3.73
CA PRO A 128 8.74 16.08 4.80
C PRO A 128 9.98 16.83 4.31
N ILE A 129 9.91 18.15 4.33
CA ILE A 129 11.06 19.02 4.14
C ILE A 129 11.50 19.42 5.54
N ASP A 130 12.71 18.99 5.92
CA ASP A 130 13.34 19.46 7.14
C ASP A 130 13.40 21.00 7.07
N GLY A 131 12.79 21.66 8.07
CA GLY A 131 12.82 23.12 8.22
C GLY A 131 14.16 23.62 8.71
#